data_AF-A0A024T9C8-F1
#
_entry.id   AF-A0A024T9C8-F1
#
_cell.length_a   1.000
_cell.length_b   1.000
_cell.length_c   1.000
_cell.angle_alpha   90.00
_cell.angle_beta   90.00
_cell.angle_gamma   90.00
#
_symmetry.space_group_name_H-M   'P 1'
#
loop_
_entity.id
_entity.type
_entity.pdbx_description
1 polymer ?
#
loop_
_entity_poly.entity_id
_entity_poly.type
_entity_poly.pdbx_seq_one_letter_code
_entity_poly.pdbx_strand_id
1 'polypeptide(L)'
;MTDRNHGYDFVYLKNTVGAPLAEALAQVALDQPDDPIEFVGSYLLKHVANERQRTERMIQSRVHKTEADFAAEEAAKKVAAAQKVKDDLNAAILADSATREELLSASDWDVLCRVGMTKLAAATQAEACYLGRRVADADGANFIQWFAATDSSKCVVDKFVGEETGFTFDVLKEVEVDPPEVDADGNSIPPAIPPFIHVENVIREPRIKYFGIPRMGAYLVKGIKYNSFLHDDVVQGDSMPAVESWLIVAVDTLGAARPFTPDNIREFLKWSLTLGEAVELYEKRTAVAQIELRKVDERDVKTKLDAIKDTLAANDTRVANAVEGIEDEARKAFEEATVKAQLINDLLVAQLDALHIVGTSLIPFKAPVLKTLAAGLVLLGNGFSKRDTVNAATQMPSWDKIRPWLVNTVLAPKVQAFQVSAVSVATVAQAREVLGDVVADDVELPAPSILVLHTWIQTMCAAADVLEEARVRAENPDE
;
A
#
# COMPACT_ATOMS: atom_id res chain seq x y z
N MET A 1 67.20 72.95 31.70
CA MET A 1 68.06 72.23 32.64
C MET A 1 68.26 70.83 32.09
N THR A 2 69.51 70.42 32.05
CA THR A 2 70.07 69.21 31.43
C THR A 2 69.30 67.93 31.75
N ASP A 3 68.71 67.31 30.72
CA ASP A 3 68.56 65.86 30.62
C ASP A 3 69.98 65.27 30.68
N ARG A 4 70.45 65.03 31.91
CA ARG A 4 71.57 64.11 32.12
C ARG A 4 71.05 62.76 31.64
N ASN A 5 71.74 62.17 30.67
CA ASN A 5 71.72 60.73 30.41
C ASN A 5 71.98 60.01 31.76
N HIS A 6 70.91 59.83 32.54
CA HIS A 6 70.87 58.88 33.61
C HIS A 6 70.98 57.55 32.88
N GLY A 7 72.20 56.99 32.92
CA GLY A 7 72.53 55.74 32.26
C GLY A 7 71.46 54.71 32.56
N TYR A 8 71.27 53.79 31.63
CA TYR A 8 70.28 52.70 31.69
C TYR A 8 70.14 52.10 33.11
N ASP A 9 71.23 52.06 33.89
CA ASP A 9 71.29 51.68 35.30
C ASP A 9 70.35 52.46 36.25
N PHE A 10 70.26 53.79 36.17
CA PHE A 10 69.37 54.55 37.06
C PHE A 10 67.90 54.28 36.74
N VAL A 11 67.56 54.23 35.45
CA VAL A 11 66.20 53.89 34.98
C VAL A 11 65.87 52.45 35.39
N TYR A 12 66.83 51.53 35.24
CA TYR A 12 66.70 50.14 35.65
C TYR A 12 66.49 50.01 37.16
N LEU A 13 67.30 50.64 37.99
CA LEU A 13 67.18 50.59 39.46
C LEU A 13 65.87 51.23 39.94
N LYS A 14 65.52 52.40 39.41
CA LYS A 14 64.27 53.09 39.76
C LYS A 14 63.05 52.25 39.40
N ASN A 15 63.07 51.60 38.23
CA ASN A 15 61.93 50.80 37.77
C ASN A 15 61.88 49.39 38.40
N THR A 16 63.03 48.81 38.76
CA THR A 16 63.11 47.42 39.25
C THR A 16 62.98 47.32 40.76
N VAL A 17 63.61 48.23 41.51
CA VAL A 17 63.65 48.18 42.99
C VAL A 17 63.16 49.45 43.66
N GLY A 18 62.90 50.53 42.92
CA GLY A 18 62.55 51.83 43.48
C GLY A 18 61.28 51.81 44.34
N ALA A 19 60.20 51.19 43.86
CA ALA A 19 58.94 51.08 44.61
C ALA A 19 59.05 50.20 45.88
N PRO A 20 59.51 48.93 45.82
CA PRO A 20 59.59 48.09 47.01
C PRO A 20 60.60 48.62 48.04
N LEU A 21 61.69 49.26 47.59
CA LEU A 21 62.66 49.89 48.48
C LEU A 21 62.07 51.13 49.15
N ALA A 22 61.29 51.95 48.44
CA ALA A 22 60.62 53.12 49.02
C ALA A 22 59.57 52.71 50.07
N GLU A 23 58.80 51.65 49.81
CA GLU A 23 57.84 51.09 50.78
C GLU A 23 58.54 50.51 52.01
N ALA A 24 59.65 49.75 51.82
CA ALA A 24 60.44 49.22 52.91
C ALA A 24 61.00 50.34 53.80
N LEU A 25 61.54 51.39 53.20
CA LEU A 25 62.08 52.55 53.93
C LEU A 25 60.98 53.35 54.64
N ALA A 26 59.79 53.47 54.04
CA ALA A 26 58.64 54.08 54.70
C ALA A 26 58.20 53.25 55.93
N GLN A 27 58.21 51.93 55.83
CA GLN A 27 57.86 51.04 56.94
C GLN A 27 58.91 51.09 58.07
N VAL A 28 60.20 51.18 57.73
CA VAL A 28 61.27 51.40 58.72
C VAL A 28 61.06 52.72 59.47
N ALA A 29 60.65 53.78 58.76
CA ALA A 29 60.40 55.08 59.38
C ALA A 29 59.21 55.05 60.37
N LEU A 30 58.24 54.16 60.13
CA LEU A 30 57.08 53.96 61.00
C LEU A 30 57.38 53.05 62.19
N ASP A 31 58.02 51.91 61.95
CA ASP A 31 58.19 50.85 62.96
C ASP A 31 59.45 51.03 63.83
N GLN A 32 60.42 51.84 63.36
CA GLN A 32 61.70 52.14 64.03
C GLN A 32 62.39 50.89 64.63
N PRO A 33 62.70 49.88 63.81
CA PRO A 33 63.35 48.65 64.28
C PRO A 33 64.78 48.91 64.78
N ASP A 34 65.25 48.08 65.71
CA ASP A 34 66.61 48.16 66.28
C ASP A 34 67.70 47.94 65.22
N ASP A 35 67.47 47.07 64.22
CA ASP A 35 68.31 46.91 63.04
C ASP A 35 67.53 47.29 61.76
N PRO A 36 67.68 48.53 61.25
CA PRO A 36 66.96 48.98 60.08
C PRO A 36 67.44 48.30 58.78
N ILE A 37 68.68 47.80 58.72
CA ILE A 37 69.22 47.16 57.51
C ILE A 37 68.67 45.73 57.40
N GLU A 38 68.73 44.97 58.50
CA GLU A 38 68.16 43.62 58.55
C GLU A 38 66.65 43.64 58.32
N PHE A 39 65.94 44.65 58.85
CA PHE A 39 64.52 44.84 58.61
C PHE A 39 64.22 45.09 57.12
N VAL A 40 64.94 45.98 56.44
CA VAL A 40 64.76 46.21 55.00
C VAL A 40 65.04 44.94 54.21
N GLY A 41 66.11 44.20 54.54
CA GLY A 41 66.42 42.92 53.90
C GLY A 41 65.28 41.90 54.03
N SER A 42 64.77 41.73 55.26
CA SER A 42 63.65 40.84 55.56
C SER A 42 62.35 41.28 54.90
N TYR A 43 62.09 42.59 54.86
CA TYR A 43 60.93 43.18 54.19
C TYR A 43 60.97 42.93 52.69
N LEU A 44 62.10 43.17 52.03
CA LEU A 44 62.26 42.95 50.60
C LEU A 44 62.12 41.46 50.24
N LEU A 45 62.67 40.55 51.06
CA LEU A 45 62.47 39.10 50.89
C LEU A 45 60.99 38.72 51.03
N LYS A 46 60.29 39.28 52.01
CA LYS A 46 58.84 39.09 52.20
C LYS A 46 58.02 39.69 51.05
N HIS A 47 58.42 40.84 50.53
CA HIS A 47 57.78 41.48 49.39
C HIS A 47 57.89 40.59 48.14
N VAL A 48 59.08 40.06 47.84
CA VAL A 48 59.28 39.12 46.73
C VAL A 48 58.48 37.82 46.93
N ALA A 49 58.43 37.28 48.15
CA ALA A 49 57.61 36.12 48.46
C ALA A 49 56.11 36.39 48.28
N ASN A 50 55.63 37.56 48.71
CA ASN A 50 54.24 37.99 48.55
C ASN A 50 53.87 38.22 47.09
N GLU A 51 54.74 38.85 46.29
CA GLU A 51 54.52 39.06 44.86
C GLU A 51 54.50 37.74 44.08
N ARG A 52 55.39 36.78 44.43
CA ARG A 52 55.31 35.41 43.90
C ARG A 52 53.99 34.74 44.26
N GLN A 53 53.58 34.79 45.52
CA GLN A 53 52.32 34.19 45.97
C GLN A 53 51.11 34.85 45.30
N ARG A 54 51.13 36.17 45.09
CA ARG A 54 50.07 36.92 44.40
C ARG A 54 49.99 36.52 42.93
N THR A 55 51.14 36.36 42.27
CA THR A 55 51.25 35.91 40.88
C THR A 55 50.75 34.47 40.73
N GLU A 56 51.15 33.57 41.61
CA GLU A 56 50.67 32.17 41.63
C GLU A 56 49.15 32.09 41.83
N ARG A 57 48.58 32.86 42.78
CA ARG A 57 47.11 32.94 42.96
C ARG A 57 46.41 33.49 41.72
N MET A 58 46.99 34.50 41.05
CA MET A 58 46.45 35.03 39.81
C MET A 58 46.49 34.01 38.67
N ILE A 59 47.56 33.21 38.57
CA ILE A 59 47.68 32.13 37.58
C ILE A 59 46.68 31.01 37.90
N GLN A 60 46.61 30.56 39.16
CA GLN A 60 45.67 29.51 39.59
C GLN A 60 44.21 29.92 39.37
N SER A 61 43.84 31.17 39.70
CA SER A 61 42.48 31.67 39.42
C SER A 61 42.16 31.76 37.93
N ARG A 62 43.13 32.11 37.07
CA ARG A 62 42.95 32.09 35.61
C ARG A 62 42.81 30.66 35.09
N VAL A 63 43.64 29.73 35.56
CA VAL A 63 43.58 28.31 35.18
C VAL A 63 42.25 27.69 35.63
N HIS A 64 41.84 27.89 36.88
CA HIS A 64 40.55 27.40 37.37
C HIS A 64 39.36 28.02 36.64
N LYS A 65 39.43 29.30 36.26
CA LYS A 65 38.40 29.92 35.44
C LYS A 65 38.34 29.27 34.04
N THR A 66 39.48 29.05 33.40
CA THR A 66 39.51 28.37 32.09
C THR A 66 39.07 26.91 32.14
N GLU A 67 39.41 26.18 33.21
CA GLU A 67 38.95 24.80 33.43
C GLU A 67 37.44 24.76 33.70
N ALA A 68 36.90 25.68 34.50
CA ALA A 68 35.48 25.79 34.76
C ALA A 68 34.69 26.18 33.49
N ASP A 69 35.23 27.11 32.68
CA ASP A 69 34.63 27.51 31.41
C ASP A 69 34.63 26.33 30.40
N PHE A 70 35.72 25.56 30.31
CA PHE A 70 35.79 24.37 29.46
C PHE A 70 34.84 23.26 29.92
N ALA A 71 34.79 22.99 31.23
CA ALA A 71 33.86 22.01 31.80
C ALA A 71 32.39 22.43 31.59
N ALA A 72 32.08 23.72 31.70
CA ALA A 72 30.76 24.26 31.42
C ALA A 72 30.39 24.14 29.93
N GLU A 73 31.33 24.38 29.01
CA GLU A 73 31.11 24.19 27.57
C GLU A 73 30.88 22.71 27.21
N GLU A 74 31.67 21.80 27.77
CA GLU A 74 31.50 20.37 27.56
C GLU A 74 30.17 19.87 28.14
N ALA A 75 29.77 20.36 29.32
CA ALA A 75 28.47 20.07 29.91
C ALA A 75 27.33 20.62 29.03
N ALA A 76 27.45 21.85 28.52
CA ALA A 76 26.46 22.44 27.61
C ALA A 76 26.32 21.65 26.30
N LYS A 77 27.44 21.18 25.72
CA LYS A 77 27.45 20.31 24.53
C LYS A 77 26.75 18.98 24.79
N LYS A 78 26.99 18.34 25.94
CA LYS A 78 26.31 17.09 26.32
C LYS A 78 24.81 17.29 26.52
N VAL A 79 24.41 18.37 27.17
CA VAL A 79 22.98 18.72 27.36
C VAL A 79 22.31 19.01 26.02
N ALA A 80 22.94 19.78 25.13
CA ALA A 80 22.41 20.08 23.80
C ALA A 80 22.27 18.81 22.93
N ALA A 81 23.25 17.91 22.98
CA ALA A 81 23.19 16.63 22.27
C ALA A 81 22.06 15.73 22.81
N ALA A 82 21.91 15.63 24.13
CA ALA A 82 20.83 14.86 24.75
C ALA A 82 19.45 15.44 24.43
N GLN A 83 19.33 16.78 24.45
CA GLN A 83 18.09 17.47 24.09
C GLN A 83 17.73 17.25 22.62
N LYS A 84 18.71 17.34 21.70
CA LYS A 84 18.50 17.04 20.28
C LYS A 84 18.00 15.62 20.05
N VAL A 85 18.60 14.62 20.70
CA VAL A 85 18.14 13.22 20.61
C VAL A 85 16.70 13.06 21.11
N LYS A 86 16.33 13.76 22.19
CA LYS A 86 14.97 13.75 22.73
C LYS A 86 13.97 14.40 21.77
N ASP A 87 14.34 15.52 21.17
CA ASP A 87 13.50 16.23 20.21
C ASP A 87 13.32 15.43 18.91
N ASP A 88 14.39 14.80 18.41
CA ASP A 88 14.35 13.89 17.26
C ASP A 88 13.46 12.67 17.53
N LEU A 89 13.54 12.09 18.74
CA LEU A 89 12.67 10.98 19.17
C LEU A 89 11.20 11.41 19.26
N ASN A 90 10.90 12.56 19.86
CA ASN A 90 9.54 13.09 19.95
C ASN A 90 8.95 13.38 18.56
N ALA A 91 9.76 13.95 17.66
CA ALA A 91 9.36 14.19 16.28
C ALA A 91 9.05 12.87 15.54
N ALA A 92 9.87 11.84 15.73
CA ALA A 92 9.64 10.51 15.15
C ALA A 92 8.35 9.86 15.68
N ILE A 93 8.08 9.96 17.00
CA ILE A 93 6.85 9.45 17.60
C ILE A 93 5.62 10.18 17.05
N LEU A 94 5.69 11.51 16.92
CA LEU A 94 4.60 12.31 16.37
C LEU A 94 4.32 11.93 14.91
N ALA A 95 5.38 11.81 14.09
CA ALA A 95 5.26 11.38 12.69
C ALA A 95 4.65 9.98 12.57
N ASP A 96 5.11 9.03 13.40
CA ASP A 96 4.54 7.68 13.47
C ASP A 96 3.05 7.70 13.85
N SER A 97 2.67 8.51 14.84
CA SER A 97 1.27 8.62 15.26
C SER A 97 0.39 9.19 14.15
N ALA A 98 0.86 10.22 13.43
CA ALA A 98 0.15 10.83 12.32
C ALA A 98 -0.03 9.84 11.16
N THR A 99 1.01 9.10 10.77
CA THR A 99 0.90 8.06 9.73
C THR A 99 -0.05 6.93 10.15
N ARG A 100 -0.04 6.52 11.41
CA ARG A 100 -0.98 5.51 11.92
C ARG A 100 -2.42 5.99 11.84
N GLU A 101 -2.69 7.24 12.22
CA GLU A 101 -4.01 7.84 12.13
C GLU A 101 -4.48 7.94 10.67
N GLU A 102 -3.60 8.37 9.75
CA GLU A 102 -3.88 8.42 8.31
C GLU A 102 -4.26 7.04 7.74
N LEU A 103 -3.50 5.99 8.10
CA LEU A 103 -3.81 4.62 7.69
C LEU A 103 -5.18 4.16 8.20
N LEU A 104 -5.44 4.34 9.49
CA LEU A 104 -6.68 3.87 10.11
C LEU A 104 -7.92 4.66 9.66
N SER A 105 -7.75 5.92 9.26
CA SER A 105 -8.82 6.81 8.81
C SER A 105 -9.00 6.86 7.28
N ALA A 106 -8.14 6.21 6.51
CA ALA A 106 -8.22 6.20 5.05
C ALA A 106 -9.60 5.72 4.56
N SER A 107 -10.18 6.47 3.61
CA SER A 107 -11.46 6.19 2.95
C SER A 107 -11.30 5.76 1.49
N ASP A 108 -10.07 5.77 0.98
CA ASP A 108 -9.71 5.37 -0.37
C ASP A 108 -8.65 4.26 -0.32
N TRP A 109 -8.88 3.20 -1.10
CA TRP A 109 -8.02 2.00 -1.10
C TRP A 109 -6.61 2.30 -1.63
N ASP A 110 -6.50 3.11 -2.68
CA ASP A 110 -5.23 3.42 -3.31
C ASP A 110 -4.39 4.33 -2.40
N VAL A 111 -5.04 5.27 -1.69
CA VAL A 111 -4.42 6.06 -0.62
C VAL A 111 -3.90 5.16 0.49
N LEU A 112 -4.73 4.25 1.02
CA LEU A 112 -4.35 3.33 2.09
C LEU A 112 -3.12 2.49 1.70
N CYS A 113 -3.16 1.87 0.52
CA CYS A 113 -2.05 1.05 0.02
C CYS A 113 -0.78 1.88 -0.15
N ARG A 114 -0.89 3.08 -0.74
CA ARG A 114 0.25 3.98 -0.99
C ARG A 114 0.89 4.45 0.31
N VAL A 115 0.12 4.90 1.29
CA VAL A 115 0.62 5.36 2.60
C VAL A 115 1.31 4.21 3.32
N GLY A 116 0.68 3.02 3.32
CA GLY A 116 1.22 1.83 3.97
C GLY A 116 2.55 1.38 3.37
N MET A 117 2.60 1.25 2.05
CA MET A 117 3.83 0.88 1.33
C MET A 117 4.94 1.93 1.49
N THR A 118 4.61 3.22 1.43
CA THR A 118 5.58 4.31 1.60
C THR A 118 6.19 4.27 3.00
N LYS A 119 5.36 4.05 4.03
CA LYS A 119 5.83 3.94 5.41
C LYS A 119 6.71 2.70 5.62
N LEU A 120 6.28 1.55 5.10
CA LEU A 120 7.06 0.31 5.16
C LEU A 120 8.41 0.45 4.48
N ALA A 121 8.45 1.02 3.26
CA ALA A 121 9.70 1.25 2.54
C ALA A 121 10.62 2.20 3.31
N ALA A 122 10.11 3.32 3.82
CA ALA A 122 10.89 4.29 4.60
C ALA A 122 11.45 3.70 5.91
N ALA A 123 10.62 2.97 6.68
CA ALA A 123 11.01 2.43 7.98
C ALA A 123 12.02 1.27 7.86
N THR A 124 12.00 0.54 6.75
CA THR A 124 12.91 -0.58 6.48
C THR A 124 14.10 -0.21 5.59
N GLN A 125 14.10 1.03 5.07
CA GLN A 125 15.00 1.52 4.03
C GLN A 125 14.98 0.63 2.77
N ALA A 126 13.84 -0.04 2.50
CA ALA A 126 13.67 -0.91 1.34
C ALA A 126 13.57 -0.11 0.04
N GLU A 127 14.00 -0.72 -1.06
CA GLU A 127 13.90 -0.16 -2.42
C GLU A 127 12.48 -0.32 -2.99
N ALA A 128 11.78 -1.35 -2.55
CA ALA A 128 10.42 -1.64 -2.97
C ALA A 128 9.59 -2.28 -1.86
N CYS A 129 8.28 -2.05 -1.95
CA CYS A 129 7.26 -2.68 -1.12
C CYS A 129 6.12 -3.18 -2.01
N TYR A 130 5.53 -4.32 -1.63
CA TYR A 130 4.48 -5.01 -2.37
C TYR A 130 3.38 -5.45 -1.43
N LEU A 131 2.14 -5.39 -1.92
CA LEU A 131 0.98 -5.97 -1.26
C LEU A 131 0.38 -7.05 -2.16
N GLY A 132 0.17 -8.20 -1.57
CA GLY A 132 -0.45 -9.35 -2.21
C GLY A 132 -1.59 -9.90 -1.38
N ARG A 133 -2.40 -10.73 -2.01
CA ARG A 133 -3.49 -11.46 -1.36
C ARG A 133 -3.48 -12.92 -1.77
N ARG A 134 -3.97 -13.79 -0.91
CA ARG A 134 -4.22 -15.19 -1.26
C ARG A 134 -5.45 -15.25 -2.16
N VAL A 135 -5.33 -15.96 -3.28
CA VAL A 135 -6.44 -16.27 -4.20
C VAL A 135 -6.44 -17.77 -4.48
N ALA A 136 -7.61 -18.34 -4.70
CA ALA A 136 -7.78 -19.71 -5.15
C ALA A 136 -8.30 -19.74 -6.59
N ASP A 137 -7.87 -20.72 -7.37
CA ASP A 137 -8.47 -21.01 -8.68
C ASP A 137 -9.71 -21.91 -8.56
N ALA A 138 -10.29 -22.28 -9.70
CA ALA A 138 -11.47 -23.15 -9.75
C ALA A 138 -11.19 -24.57 -9.22
N ASP A 139 -9.94 -25.02 -9.27
CA ASP A 139 -9.50 -26.34 -8.79
C ASP A 139 -9.09 -26.30 -7.29
N GLY A 140 -9.17 -25.13 -6.65
CA GLY A 140 -8.81 -24.90 -5.25
C GLY A 140 -7.30 -24.72 -5.01
N ALA A 141 -6.49 -24.64 -6.05
CA ALA A 141 -5.07 -24.35 -5.93
C ALA A 141 -4.87 -22.90 -5.49
N ASN A 142 -3.95 -22.71 -4.56
CA ASN A 142 -3.73 -21.41 -3.90
C ASN A 142 -2.55 -20.67 -4.52
N PHE A 143 -2.74 -19.37 -4.73
CA PHE A 143 -1.73 -18.46 -5.26
C PHE A 143 -1.68 -17.18 -4.43
N ILE A 144 -0.52 -16.54 -4.41
CA ILE A 144 -0.40 -15.14 -3.99
C ILE A 144 -0.49 -14.27 -5.25
N GLN A 145 -1.51 -13.43 -5.34
CA GLN A 145 -1.63 -12.38 -6.34
C GLN A 145 -1.09 -11.06 -5.77
N TRP A 146 -0.11 -10.47 -6.44
CA TRP A 146 0.35 -9.12 -6.12
C TRP A 146 -0.59 -8.09 -6.76
N PHE A 147 -1.20 -7.23 -5.95
CA PHE A 147 -2.17 -6.23 -6.42
C PHE A 147 -1.69 -4.79 -6.26
N ALA A 148 -0.67 -4.55 -5.42
CA ALA A 148 -0.05 -3.23 -5.29
C ALA A 148 1.47 -3.34 -5.14
N ALA A 149 2.18 -2.35 -5.67
CA ALA A 149 3.63 -2.23 -5.57
C ALA A 149 4.04 -0.75 -5.59
N THR A 150 5.21 -0.45 -5.04
CA THR A 150 5.86 0.85 -5.22
C THR A 150 6.20 1.11 -6.70
N ASP A 151 6.35 2.38 -7.08
CA ASP A 151 6.61 2.79 -8.47
C ASP A 151 7.86 2.11 -9.08
N SER A 152 8.87 1.82 -8.25
CA SER A 152 10.10 1.11 -8.62
C SER A 152 9.88 -0.31 -9.15
N SER A 153 8.75 -0.95 -8.80
CA SER A 153 8.52 -2.37 -9.05
C SER A 153 7.10 -2.69 -9.52
N LYS A 154 6.47 -1.79 -10.29
CA LYS A 154 5.14 -2.00 -10.91
C LYS A 154 5.01 -3.26 -11.77
N CYS A 155 6.12 -3.83 -12.26
CA CYS A 155 6.10 -5.07 -13.05
C CYS A 155 5.61 -6.31 -12.27
N VAL A 156 5.56 -6.22 -10.93
CA VAL A 156 5.07 -7.27 -10.03
C VAL A 156 3.55 -7.31 -9.94
N VAL A 157 2.86 -6.20 -10.23
CA VAL A 157 1.39 -6.14 -10.19
C VAL A 157 0.79 -7.12 -11.19
N ASP A 158 -0.27 -7.81 -10.79
CA ASP A 158 -0.94 -8.90 -11.52
C ASP A 158 -0.04 -10.12 -11.81
N LYS A 159 1.04 -10.28 -11.04
CA LYS A 159 1.85 -11.50 -11.04
C LYS A 159 1.48 -12.41 -9.89
N PHE A 160 1.82 -13.69 -10.07
CA PHE A 160 1.39 -14.77 -9.19
C PHE A 160 2.57 -15.61 -8.70
N VAL A 161 2.45 -16.06 -7.46
CA VAL A 161 3.32 -17.06 -6.84
C VAL A 161 2.45 -18.21 -6.36
N GLY A 162 2.58 -19.38 -6.99
CA GLY A 162 1.90 -20.61 -6.56
C GLY A 162 2.72 -21.37 -5.51
N GLU A 163 2.06 -22.25 -4.78
CA GLU A 163 2.62 -23.04 -3.67
C GLU A 163 3.92 -23.78 -4.00
N GLU A 164 3.98 -24.44 -5.16
CA GLU A 164 5.17 -25.18 -5.60
C GLU A 164 6.27 -24.28 -6.18
N THR A 165 5.90 -23.08 -6.60
CA THR A 165 6.72 -22.25 -7.50
C THR A 165 7.40 -21.08 -6.82
N GLY A 166 7.08 -20.78 -5.56
CA GLY A 166 7.76 -19.68 -4.90
C GLY A 166 7.82 -19.72 -3.40
N PHE A 167 9.03 -19.40 -2.94
CA PHE A 167 9.42 -19.23 -1.56
C PHE A 167 8.45 -18.36 -0.74
N THR A 168 7.89 -17.31 -1.36
CA THR A 168 6.95 -16.40 -0.69
C THR A 168 5.72 -17.12 -0.14
N PHE A 169 5.29 -18.21 -0.76
CA PHE A 169 4.11 -18.96 -0.33
C PHE A 169 4.30 -19.63 1.04
N ASP A 170 5.55 -19.88 1.45
CA ASP A 170 5.86 -20.48 2.75
C ASP A 170 5.38 -19.61 3.93
N VAL A 171 5.07 -18.32 3.70
CA VAL A 171 4.50 -17.42 4.73
C VAL A 171 3.06 -17.76 5.11
N LEU A 172 2.40 -18.59 4.29
CA LEU A 172 1.04 -19.06 4.52
C LEU A 172 0.99 -20.46 5.14
N LYS A 173 2.13 -21.16 5.19
CA LYS A 173 2.23 -22.53 5.73
C LYS A 173 2.40 -22.48 7.24
N GLU A 174 1.73 -23.37 7.94
CA GLU A 174 1.94 -23.55 9.37
C GLU A 174 3.27 -24.28 9.59
N VAL A 175 4.09 -23.80 10.53
CA VAL A 175 5.36 -24.44 10.87
C VAL A 175 5.10 -25.41 12.01
N GLU A 176 5.21 -26.69 11.72
CA GLU A 176 5.29 -27.73 12.75
C GLU A 176 6.65 -27.61 13.46
N VAL A 177 6.63 -27.36 14.76
CA VAL A 177 7.83 -27.34 15.60
C VAL A 177 8.11 -28.78 16.03
N ASP A 178 9.27 -29.33 15.66
CA ASP A 178 9.73 -30.66 16.10
C ASP A 178 10.94 -30.51 17.04
N PRO A 179 10.83 -30.92 18.34
CA PRO A 179 9.68 -31.59 18.96
C PRO A 179 8.50 -30.66 19.24
N PRO A 180 7.26 -31.17 19.23
CA PRO A 180 6.07 -30.36 19.48
C PRO A 180 6.15 -29.73 20.87
N GLU A 181 6.09 -28.41 20.92
CA GLU A 181 5.95 -27.71 22.19
C GLU A 181 4.62 -28.12 22.83
N VAL A 182 4.66 -28.48 24.11
CA VAL A 182 3.48 -28.81 24.89
C VAL A 182 3.14 -27.63 25.81
N ASP A 183 1.86 -27.31 25.93
CA ASP A 183 1.38 -26.30 26.86
C ASP A 183 1.55 -26.75 28.32
N ALA A 184 1.20 -25.87 29.26
CA ALA A 184 1.28 -26.17 30.70
C ALA A 184 0.42 -27.38 31.14
N ASP A 185 -0.53 -27.78 30.31
CA ASP A 185 -1.45 -28.89 30.53
C ASP A 185 -1.04 -30.16 29.74
N GLY A 186 0.08 -30.13 29.02
CA GLY A 186 0.62 -31.26 28.26
C GLY A 186 -0.03 -31.47 26.88
N ASN A 187 -0.83 -30.53 26.38
CA ASN A 187 -1.38 -30.58 25.03
C ASN A 187 -0.36 -30.04 24.02
N SER A 188 -0.27 -30.65 22.84
CA SER A 188 0.54 -30.11 21.74
C SER A 188 0.03 -28.73 21.34
N ILE A 189 0.92 -27.73 21.36
CA ILE A 189 0.64 -26.40 20.84
C ILE A 189 0.41 -26.53 19.33
N PRO A 190 -0.68 -25.96 18.78
CA PRO A 190 -0.94 -26.02 17.35
C PRO A 190 0.23 -25.42 16.54
N PRO A 191 0.54 -25.97 15.36
CA PRO A 191 1.52 -25.39 14.44
C PRO A 191 1.27 -23.89 14.22
N ALA A 192 2.31 -23.08 14.37
CA ALA A 192 2.21 -21.63 14.26
C ALA A 192 2.67 -21.16 12.88
N ILE A 193 1.95 -20.21 12.29
CA ILE A 193 2.38 -19.55 11.05
C ILE A 193 3.67 -18.76 11.33
N PRO A 194 4.67 -18.76 10.43
CA PRO A 194 5.88 -17.98 10.63
C PRO A 194 5.54 -16.51 10.87
N PRO A 195 6.14 -15.86 11.87
CA PRO A 195 5.87 -14.44 12.13
C PRO A 195 6.29 -13.56 10.95
N PHE A 196 7.32 -14.00 10.21
CA PHE A 196 7.82 -13.44 8.95
C PHE A 196 8.81 -14.44 8.34
N ILE A 197 9.21 -14.21 7.08
CA ILE A 197 10.30 -14.92 6.42
C ILE A 197 11.30 -13.89 5.87
N HIS A 198 12.59 -14.11 6.15
CA HIS A 198 13.68 -13.25 5.71
C HIS A 198 14.71 -14.06 4.89
N VAL A 199 15.02 -13.58 3.70
CA VAL A 199 16.09 -14.09 2.84
C VAL A 199 17.16 -13.01 2.75
N GLU A 200 18.28 -13.20 3.43
CA GLU A 200 19.38 -12.22 3.45
C GLU A 200 20.05 -12.03 2.07
N ASN A 201 20.06 -13.10 1.25
CA ASN A 201 20.62 -13.07 -0.09
C ASN A 201 19.73 -13.87 -1.05
N VAL A 202 18.90 -13.14 -1.80
CA VAL A 202 17.91 -13.74 -2.71
C VAL A 202 18.50 -14.61 -3.81
N ILE A 203 19.78 -14.42 -4.18
CA ILE A 203 20.44 -15.23 -5.21
C ILE A 203 20.75 -16.64 -4.70
N ARG A 204 20.87 -16.81 -3.37
CA ARG A 204 21.14 -18.11 -2.76
C ARG A 204 19.87 -18.96 -2.56
N GLU A 205 18.69 -18.36 -2.66
CA GLU A 205 17.42 -19.08 -2.54
C GLU A 205 16.84 -19.31 -3.95
N PRO A 206 16.98 -20.52 -4.54
CA PRO A 206 16.55 -20.80 -5.90
C PRO A 206 15.03 -20.74 -6.08
N ARG A 207 14.25 -20.81 -5.00
CA ARG A 207 12.79 -20.72 -5.04
C ARG A 207 12.28 -19.27 -5.07
N ILE A 208 13.15 -18.25 -5.04
CA ILE A 208 12.72 -16.86 -5.23
C ILE A 208 12.33 -16.65 -6.69
N LYS A 209 11.10 -16.20 -6.90
CA LYS A 209 10.58 -15.84 -8.21
C LYS A 209 10.86 -14.36 -8.50
N TYR A 210 11.59 -14.09 -9.58
CA TYR A 210 11.85 -12.73 -10.07
C TYR A 210 10.87 -12.38 -11.19
N PHE A 211 10.19 -11.25 -11.08
CA PHE A 211 9.28 -10.75 -12.14
C PHE A 211 9.94 -9.74 -13.09
N GLY A 212 11.22 -9.42 -12.84
CA GLY A 212 12.06 -8.58 -13.67
C GLY A 212 13.48 -9.12 -13.74
N ILE A 213 14.45 -8.24 -13.99
CA ILE A 213 15.87 -8.61 -14.03
C ILE A 213 16.29 -9.04 -12.61
N PRO A 214 16.84 -10.26 -12.42
CA PRO A 214 17.36 -10.69 -11.13
C PRO A 214 18.43 -9.74 -10.60
N ARG A 215 18.32 -9.34 -9.33
CA ARG A 215 19.24 -8.41 -8.66
C ARG A 215 19.66 -8.96 -7.31
N MET A 216 20.83 -8.52 -6.82
CA MET A 216 21.29 -8.87 -5.48
C MET A 216 20.56 -8.03 -4.42
N GLY A 217 20.26 -8.63 -3.28
CA GLY A 217 19.62 -7.96 -2.15
C GLY A 217 19.04 -8.98 -1.18
N ALA A 218 18.22 -8.48 -0.27
CA ALA A 218 17.43 -9.25 0.67
C ALA A 218 15.94 -9.09 0.40
N TYR A 219 15.16 -10.06 0.86
CA TYR A 219 13.70 -10.10 0.73
C TYR A 219 13.09 -10.44 2.08
N LEU A 220 12.08 -9.68 2.49
CA LEU A 220 11.38 -9.85 3.76
C LEU A 220 9.88 -9.86 3.50
N VAL A 221 9.19 -10.88 4.00
CA VAL A 221 7.74 -11.05 3.76
C VAL A 221 7.02 -11.50 5.02
N LYS A 222 5.76 -11.07 5.17
CA LYS A 222 4.83 -11.51 6.20
C LYS A 222 3.43 -11.73 5.62
N GLY A 223 2.79 -12.82 6.03
CA GLY A 223 1.38 -13.08 5.85
C GLY A 223 0.60 -12.60 7.07
N ILE A 224 -0.51 -11.90 6.85
CA ILE A 224 -1.37 -11.36 7.88
C ILE A 224 -2.76 -11.91 7.64
N LYS A 225 -3.24 -12.70 8.59
CA LYS A 225 -4.65 -13.08 8.65
C LYS A 225 -5.48 -11.90 9.11
N TYR A 226 -6.58 -11.64 8.42
CA TYR A 226 -7.53 -10.59 8.79
C TYR A 226 -8.94 -11.00 8.41
N ASN A 227 -9.93 -10.35 9.02
CA ASN A 227 -11.33 -10.57 8.69
C ASN A 227 -11.69 -9.74 7.45
N SER A 228 -11.87 -10.39 6.31
CA SER A 228 -12.33 -9.69 5.11
C SER A 228 -13.83 -9.46 5.18
N PHE A 229 -14.24 -8.25 4.80
CA PHE A 229 -15.63 -7.83 4.68
C PHE A 229 -16.00 -7.48 3.24
N LEU A 230 -15.05 -7.57 2.30
CA LEU A 230 -15.26 -7.35 0.87
C LEU A 230 -15.23 -8.67 0.10
N HIS A 231 -16.16 -9.56 0.42
CA HIS A 231 -16.35 -10.83 -0.27
C HIS A 231 -17.81 -11.01 -0.72
N ASP A 232 -18.04 -11.94 -1.64
CA ASP A 232 -19.32 -12.15 -2.32
C ASP A 232 -20.45 -12.68 -1.41
N ASP A 233 -20.10 -13.36 -0.32
CA ASP A 233 -21.09 -13.79 0.68
C ASP A 233 -21.63 -12.66 1.58
N VAL A 234 -21.00 -11.48 1.62
CA VAL A 234 -21.54 -10.32 2.37
C VAL A 234 -22.87 -9.84 1.78
N VAL A 235 -23.11 -10.15 0.50
CA VAL A 235 -24.28 -9.67 -0.26
C VAL A 235 -25.60 -10.33 0.16
N GLN A 236 -25.56 -11.53 0.75
CA GLN A 236 -26.76 -12.38 0.89
C GLN A 236 -27.34 -12.46 2.30
N GLY A 237 -26.76 -11.76 3.29
CA GLY A 237 -27.17 -11.86 4.69
C GLY A 237 -27.59 -10.52 5.31
N ASP A 238 -28.51 -10.58 6.28
CA ASP A 238 -28.78 -9.47 7.21
C ASP A 238 -27.59 -9.23 8.16
N SER A 239 -26.72 -10.22 8.31
CA SER A 239 -25.46 -10.12 9.03
C SER A 239 -24.35 -9.67 8.09
N MET A 240 -23.30 -9.09 8.69
CA MET A 240 -22.04 -8.81 8.01
C MET A 240 -21.09 -9.98 8.29
N PRO A 241 -21.17 -11.11 7.55
CA PRO A 241 -20.22 -12.18 7.72
C PRO A 241 -18.83 -11.64 7.42
N ALA A 242 -17.85 -12.16 8.14
CA ALA A 242 -16.45 -12.01 7.79
C ALA A 242 -15.92 -13.36 7.31
N VAL A 243 -15.06 -13.32 6.30
CA VAL A 243 -14.30 -14.50 5.86
C VAL A 243 -12.83 -14.27 6.21
N GLU A 244 -12.18 -15.30 6.75
CA GLU A 244 -10.73 -15.24 6.99
C GLU A 244 -10.02 -15.08 5.64
N SER A 245 -9.25 -14.00 5.51
CA SER A 245 -8.45 -13.70 4.33
C SER A 245 -7.00 -13.42 4.72
N TRP A 246 -6.14 -13.32 3.71
CA TRP A 246 -4.70 -13.15 3.88
C TRP A 246 -4.19 -11.94 3.10
N LEU A 247 -3.58 -11.02 3.83
CA LEU A 247 -2.78 -9.93 3.29
C LEU A 247 -1.30 -10.31 3.36
N ILE A 248 -0.62 -10.31 2.22
CA ILE A 248 0.82 -10.57 2.12
C ILE A 248 1.53 -9.24 1.95
N VAL A 249 2.42 -8.92 2.87
CA VAL A 249 3.23 -7.70 2.83
C VAL A 249 4.69 -8.09 2.60
N ALA A 250 5.31 -7.55 1.57
CA ALA A 250 6.72 -7.83 1.28
C ALA A 250 7.51 -6.55 1.01
N VAL A 251 8.78 -6.54 1.42
CA VAL A 251 9.75 -5.49 1.14
C VAL A 251 11.07 -6.10 0.67
N ASP A 252 11.82 -5.37 -0.15
CA ASP A 252 13.11 -5.83 -0.64
C ASP A 252 14.17 -4.73 -0.74
N THR A 253 15.44 -5.16 -0.77
CA THR A 253 16.61 -4.30 -1.00
C THR A 253 17.31 -4.62 -2.33
N LEU A 254 16.54 -5.08 -3.33
CA LEU A 254 17.05 -5.53 -4.62
C LEU A 254 17.71 -4.37 -5.38
N GLY A 255 19.03 -4.46 -5.55
CA GLY A 255 19.86 -3.41 -6.14
C GLY A 255 20.73 -2.68 -5.12
N ALA A 256 20.36 -2.69 -3.84
CA ALA A 256 21.18 -2.15 -2.75
C ALA A 256 22.16 -3.19 -2.18
N ALA A 257 21.96 -4.48 -2.48
CA ALA A 257 22.85 -5.58 -2.09
C ALA A 257 23.16 -5.66 -0.58
N ARG A 258 22.21 -5.31 0.27
CA ARG A 258 22.35 -5.34 1.74
C ARG A 258 21.24 -6.17 2.41
N PRO A 259 21.54 -6.85 3.54
CA PRO A 259 20.51 -7.50 4.35
C PRO A 259 19.66 -6.48 5.13
N PHE A 260 18.51 -6.92 5.64
CA PHE A 260 17.74 -6.16 6.61
C PHE A 260 18.39 -6.26 8.00
N THR A 261 18.49 -5.12 8.70
CA THR A 261 18.95 -5.10 10.09
C THR A 261 17.84 -5.55 11.04
N PRO A 262 18.16 -5.95 12.29
CA PRO A 262 17.14 -6.29 13.29
C PRO A 262 16.13 -5.16 13.55
N ASP A 263 16.57 -3.90 13.50
CA ASP A 263 15.68 -2.75 13.66
C ASP A 263 14.75 -2.58 12.44
N ASN A 264 15.24 -2.84 11.22
CA ASN A 264 14.38 -2.85 10.03
C ASN A 264 13.30 -3.94 10.14
N ILE A 265 13.66 -5.15 10.60
CA ILE A 265 12.70 -6.25 10.78
C ILE A 265 11.66 -5.88 11.84
N ARG A 266 12.07 -5.26 12.96
CA ARG A 266 11.14 -4.80 14.01
C ARG A 266 10.14 -3.78 13.47
N GLU A 267 10.61 -2.77 12.74
CA GLU A 267 9.72 -1.77 12.14
C GLU A 267 8.81 -2.38 11.06
N PHE A 268 9.33 -3.30 10.24
CA PHE A 268 8.53 -4.04 9.26
C PHE A 268 7.36 -4.77 9.93
N LEU A 269 7.62 -5.49 11.04
CA LEU A 269 6.59 -6.22 11.77
C LEU A 269 5.53 -5.27 12.37
N LYS A 270 5.94 -4.14 12.93
CA LYS A 270 5.04 -3.11 13.49
C LYS A 270 4.13 -2.51 12.42
N TRP A 271 4.69 -2.08 11.31
CA TRP A 271 3.95 -1.39 10.26
C TRP A 271 3.11 -2.33 9.40
N SER A 272 3.55 -3.57 9.20
CA SER A 272 2.75 -4.59 8.50
C SER A 272 1.49 -4.93 9.31
N LEU A 273 1.59 -5.13 10.63
CA LEU A 273 0.42 -5.33 11.50
C LEU A 273 -0.53 -4.13 11.48
N THR A 274 0.01 -2.91 11.59
CA THR A 274 -0.79 -1.68 11.53
C THR A 274 -1.52 -1.55 10.19
N LEU A 275 -0.87 -1.94 9.09
CA LEU A 275 -1.49 -1.98 7.77
C LEU A 275 -2.61 -3.03 7.68
N GLY A 276 -2.40 -4.23 8.25
CA GLY A 276 -3.44 -5.25 8.33
C GLY A 276 -4.69 -4.77 9.08
N GLU A 277 -4.50 -4.14 10.24
CA GLU A 277 -5.59 -3.50 11.02
C GLU A 277 -6.32 -2.43 10.19
N ALA A 278 -5.57 -1.59 9.47
CA ALA A 278 -6.12 -0.54 8.63
C ALA A 278 -6.93 -1.09 7.46
N VAL A 279 -6.45 -2.15 6.80
CA VAL A 279 -7.17 -2.86 5.71
C VAL A 279 -8.48 -3.43 6.24
N GLU A 280 -8.46 -4.16 7.36
CA GLU A 280 -9.67 -4.74 7.95
C GLU A 280 -10.71 -3.66 8.30
N LEU A 281 -10.26 -2.57 8.93
CA LEU A 281 -11.15 -1.48 9.31
C LEU A 281 -11.71 -0.73 8.08
N TYR A 282 -10.89 -0.55 7.05
CA TYR A 282 -11.33 0.02 5.77
C TYR A 282 -12.41 -0.85 5.11
N GLU A 283 -12.16 -2.16 5.00
CA GLU A 283 -13.10 -3.11 4.42
C GLU A 283 -14.42 -3.10 5.19
N LYS A 284 -14.36 -3.15 6.52
CA LYS A 284 -15.53 -3.11 7.39
C LYS A 284 -16.38 -1.86 7.17
N ARG A 285 -15.77 -0.67 7.20
CA ARG A 285 -16.50 0.61 6.97
C ARG A 285 -17.13 0.64 5.58
N THR A 286 -16.38 0.17 4.59
CA THR A 286 -16.83 0.12 3.20
C THR A 286 -18.03 -0.82 3.06
N ALA A 287 -17.95 -2.03 3.64
CA ALA A 287 -19.02 -2.99 3.62
C ALA A 287 -20.30 -2.46 4.29
N VAL A 288 -20.18 -1.80 5.45
CA VAL A 288 -21.33 -1.14 6.12
C VAL A 288 -22.00 -0.16 5.15
N ALA A 289 -21.24 0.76 4.56
CA ALA A 289 -21.77 1.77 3.67
C ALA A 289 -22.45 1.16 2.43
N GLN A 290 -21.92 0.08 1.87
CA GLN A 290 -22.50 -0.58 0.70
C GLN A 290 -23.74 -1.40 1.03
N ILE A 291 -23.79 -2.06 2.18
CA ILE A 291 -25.00 -2.76 2.65
C ILE A 291 -26.12 -1.75 2.87
N GLU A 292 -25.82 -0.59 3.47
CA GLU A 292 -26.80 0.48 3.66
C GLU A 292 -27.34 1.01 2.32
N LEU A 293 -26.46 1.23 1.34
CA LEU A 293 -26.87 1.65 0.00
C LEU A 293 -27.78 0.61 -0.68
N ARG A 294 -27.42 -0.68 -0.60
CA ARG A 294 -28.21 -1.76 -1.20
C ARG A 294 -29.57 -1.95 -0.56
N LYS A 295 -29.70 -1.78 0.77
CA LYS A 295 -31.01 -1.84 1.45
C LYS A 295 -32.00 -0.80 0.94
N VAL A 296 -31.51 0.31 0.38
CA VAL A 296 -32.36 1.29 -0.30
C VAL A 296 -32.79 0.75 -1.66
N ASP A 297 -31.87 0.20 -2.44
CA ASP A 297 -32.14 -0.35 -3.77
C ASP A 297 -33.04 -1.59 -3.76
N GLU A 298 -32.86 -2.50 -2.79
CA GLU A 298 -33.62 -3.75 -2.63
C GLU A 298 -35.14 -3.53 -2.58
N ARG A 299 -35.59 -2.39 -2.06
CA ARG A 299 -37.02 -2.04 -1.99
C ARG A 299 -37.67 -1.94 -3.36
N ASP A 300 -36.87 -1.57 -4.37
CA ASP A 300 -37.33 -1.35 -5.74
C ASP A 300 -36.92 -2.48 -6.69
N VAL A 301 -36.07 -3.41 -6.26
CA VAL A 301 -35.53 -4.50 -7.12
C VAL A 301 -36.66 -5.30 -7.76
N LYS A 302 -37.66 -5.71 -6.99
CA LYS A 302 -38.78 -6.50 -7.52
C LYS A 302 -39.55 -5.73 -8.59
N THR A 303 -39.90 -4.47 -8.32
CA THR A 303 -40.63 -3.63 -9.28
C THR A 303 -39.83 -3.40 -10.56
N LYS A 304 -38.52 -3.17 -10.45
CA LYS A 304 -37.61 -3.05 -11.60
C LYS A 304 -37.54 -4.37 -12.40
N LEU A 305 -37.46 -5.50 -11.70
CA LEU A 305 -37.41 -6.83 -12.32
C LEU A 305 -38.71 -7.15 -13.07
N ASP A 306 -39.86 -6.91 -12.45
CA ASP A 306 -41.17 -7.11 -13.08
C ASP A 306 -41.30 -6.23 -14.35
N ALA A 307 -40.91 -4.95 -14.28
CA ALA A 307 -40.92 -4.04 -15.42
C ALA A 307 -40.00 -4.50 -16.57
N ILE A 308 -38.83 -5.08 -16.25
CA ILE A 308 -37.93 -5.67 -17.24
C ILE A 308 -38.57 -6.89 -17.90
N LYS A 309 -39.17 -7.79 -17.12
CA LYS A 309 -39.85 -9.00 -17.64
C LYS A 309 -41.03 -8.63 -18.54
N ASP A 310 -41.82 -7.64 -18.15
CA ASP A 310 -42.92 -7.11 -18.98
C ASP A 310 -42.39 -6.52 -20.30
N THR A 311 -41.27 -5.80 -20.25
CA THR A 311 -40.63 -5.24 -21.46
C THR A 311 -40.09 -6.33 -22.38
N LEU A 312 -39.49 -7.39 -21.83
CA LEU A 312 -39.03 -8.55 -22.60
C LEU A 312 -40.20 -9.25 -23.29
N ALA A 313 -41.30 -9.52 -22.58
CA ALA A 313 -42.50 -10.13 -23.16
C ALA A 313 -43.13 -9.25 -24.26
N ALA A 314 -43.15 -7.92 -24.06
CA ALA A 314 -43.61 -6.98 -25.07
C ALA A 314 -42.70 -6.98 -26.32
N ASN A 315 -41.39 -7.11 -26.13
CA ASN A 315 -40.44 -7.22 -27.23
C ASN A 315 -40.63 -8.51 -28.02
N ASP A 316 -40.86 -9.65 -27.38
CA ASP A 316 -41.15 -10.92 -28.08
C ASP A 316 -42.41 -10.81 -28.96
N THR A 317 -43.45 -10.11 -28.49
CA THR A 317 -44.65 -9.82 -29.29
C THR A 317 -44.32 -8.94 -30.52
N ARG A 318 -43.45 -7.94 -30.36
CA ARG A 318 -43.01 -7.07 -31.47
C ARG A 318 -42.18 -7.84 -32.51
N VAL A 319 -41.31 -8.74 -32.06
CA VAL A 319 -40.53 -9.62 -32.94
C VAL A 319 -41.47 -10.51 -33.76
N ALA A 320 -42.44 -11.17 -33.11
CA ALA A 320 -43.41 -12.03 -33.79
C ALA A 320 -44.20 -11.28 -34.87
N ASN A 321 -44.66 -10.05 -34.57
CA ASN A 321 -45.36 -9.21 -35.53
C ASN A 321 -44.48 -8.74 -36.69
N ALA A 322 -43.19 -8.47 -36.45
CA ALA A 322 -42.26 -8.00 -37.48
C ALA A 322 -41.96 -9.07 -38.53
N VAL A 323 -42.02 -10.34 -38.14
CA VAL A 323 -41.76 -11.49 -39.03
C VAL A 323 -43.03 -12.15 -39.57
N GLU A 324 -44.19 -11.62 -39.20
CA GLU A 324 -45.49 -12.10 -39.71
C GLU A 324 -45.59 -11.85 -41.22
N GLY A 325 -45.91 -12.90 -41.98
CA GLY A 325 -46.04 -12.83 -43.43
C GLY A 325 -44.75 -13.03 -44.23
N ILE A 326 -43.61 -13.29 -43.59
CA ILE A 326 -42.39 -13.72 -44.30
C ILE A 326 -42.47 -15.24 -44.55
N GLU A 327 -42.63 -15.64 -45.80
CA GLU A 327 -42.77 -17.07 -46.21
C GLU A 327 -41.42 -17.81 -46.27
N ASP A 328 -40.34 -17.10 -46.62
CA ASP A 328 -38.99 -17.68 -46.68
C ASP A 328 -38.42 -17.86 -45.26
N GLU A 329 -38.22 -19.10 -44.83
CA GLU A 329 -37.74 -19.44 -43.48
C GLU A 329 -36.39 -18.83 -43.14
N ALA A 330 -35.45 -18.78 -44.10
CA ALA A 330 -34.12 -18.21 -43.89
C ALA A 330 -34.20 -16.69 -43.71
N ARG A 331 -34.99 -16.03 -44.56
CA ARG A 331 -35.25 -14.59 -44.43
C ARG A 331 -35.99 -14.27 -43.13
N LYS A 332 -36.94 -15.10 -42.75
CA LYS A 332 -37.70 -14.97 -41.50
C LYS A 332 -36.78 -15.05 -40.29
N ALA A 333 -35.92 -16.06 -40.22
CA ALA A 333 -34.94 -16.22 -39.14
C ALA A 333 -33.96 -15.04 -39.06
N PHE A 334 -33.49 -14.55 -40.21
CA PHE A 334 -32.61 -13.38 -40.28
C PHE A 334 -33.29 -12.11 -39.73
N GLU A 335 -34.52 -11.83 -40.16
CA GLU A 335 -35.28 -10.67 -39.70
C GLU A 335 -35.63 -10.79 -38.21
N GLU A 336 -36.02 -11.99 -37.76
CA GLU A 336 -36.30 -12.28 -36.35
C GLU A 336 -35.09 -11.97 -35.46
N ALA A 337 -33.92 -12.51 -35.83
CA ALA A 337 -32.66 -12.30 -35.13
C ALA A 337 -32.27 -10.81 -35.09
N THR A 338 -32.43 -10.10 -36.22
CA THR A 338 -32.07 -8.69 -36.35
C THR A 338 -32.95 -7.80 -35.48
N VAL A 339 -34.28 -7.95 -35.57
CA VAL A 339 -35.24 -7.17 -34.78
C VAL A 339 -35.09 -7.47 -33.29
N LYS A 340 -34.94 -8.75 -32.92
CA LYS A 340 -34.74 -9.14 -31.53
C LYS A 340 -33.45 -8.57 -30.96
N ALA A 341 -32.35 -8.63 -31.70
CA ALA A 341 -31.09 -8.04 -31.29
C ALA A 341 -31.21 -6.53 -31.06
N GLN A 342 -31.84 -5.80 -31.98
CA GLN A 342 -32.03 -4.35 -31.83
C GLN A 342 -32.84 -4.01 -30.57
N LEU A 343 -33.99 -4.66 -30.36
CA LEU A 343 -34.88 -4.37 -29.21
C LEU A 343 -34.20 -4.67 -27.87
N ILE A 344 -33.44 -5.76 -27.78
CA ILE A 344 -32.70 -6.10 -26.56
C ILE A 344 -31.50 -5.18 -26.35
N ASN A 345 -30.85 -4.71 -27.41
CA ASN A 345 -29.80 -3.70 -27.31
C ASN A 345 -30.35 -2.37 -26.78
N ASP A 346 -31.50 -1.92 -27.29
CA ASP A 346 -32.16 -0.70 -26.80
C ASP A 346 -32.55 -0.82 -25.31
N LEU A 347 -33.01 -2.01 -24.89
CA LEU A 347 -33.27 -2.28 -23.48
C LEU A 347 -32.00 -2.22 -22.63
N LEU A 348 -30.88 -2.77 -23.10
CA LEU A 348 -29.58 -2.67 -22.41
C LEU A 348 -29.11 -1.21 -22.31
N VAL A 349 -29.25 -0.43 -23.37
CA VAL A 349 -28.92 1.00 -23.38
C VAL A 349 -29.73 1.75 -22.31
N ALA A 350 -31.02 1.43 -22.16
CA ALA A 350 -31.86 2.01 -21.11
C ALA A 350 -31.44 1.61 -19.67
N GLN A 351 -30.61 0.57 -19.51
CA GLN A 351 -30.11 0.07 -18.22
C GLN A 351 -28.65 0.46 -17.93
N LEU A 352 -28.02 1.31 -18.74
CA LEU A 352 -26.60 1.68 -18.55
C LEU A 352 -26.33 2.33 -17.20
N ASP A 353 -27.20 3.22 -16.72
CA ASP A 353 -27.03 3.84 -15.40
C ASP A 353 -27.11 2.81 -14.27
N ALA A 354 -27.97 1.79 -14.40
CA ALA A 354 -28.05 0.71 -13.43
C ALA A 354 -26.79 -0.17 -13.46
N LEU A 355 -26.21 -0.43 -14.63
CA LEU A 355 -24.91 -1.12 -14.74
C LEU A 355 -23.76 -0.27 -14.19
N HIS A 356 -23.83 1.05 -14.34
CA HIS A 356 -22.87 1.95 -13.73
C HIS A 356 -22.90 1.88 -12.21
N ILE A 357 -24.10 1.85 -11.62
CA ILE A 357 -24.26 1.66 -10.17
C ILE A 357 -23.64 0.33 -9.73
N VAL A 358 -23.86 -0.77 -10.46
CA VAL A 358 -23.17 -2.04 -10.23
C VAL A 358 -21.64 -1.85 -10.24
N GLY A 359 -21.11 -1.08 -11.19
CA GLY A 359 -19.70 -0.72 -11.29
C GLY A 359 -19.16 0.14 -10.14
N THR A 360 -20.02 0.77 -9.32
CA THR A 360 -19.58 1.49 -8.10
C THR A 360 -19.49 0.57 -6.87
N SER A 361 -19.96 -0.68 -6.97
CA SER A 361 -19.82 -1.67 -5.91
C SER A 361 -18.34 -2.03 -5.67
N LEU A 362 -17.95 -2.06 -4.40
CA LEU A 362 -16.61 -2.42 -3.94
C LEU A 362 -16.63 -3.87 -3.46
N ILE A 363 -17.75 -4.33 -2.92
CA ILE A 363 -18.02 -5.73 -2.65
C ILE A 363 -18.14 -6.48 -4.00
N PRO A 364 -17.33 -7.53 -4.21
CA PRO A 364 -17.42 -8.36 -5.42
C PRO A 364 -18.74 -9.12 -5.48
N PHE A 365 -19.18 -9.42 -6.69
CA PHE A 365 -20.37 -10.25 -6.93
C PHE A 365 -20.00 -11.73 -7.02
N LYS A 366 -21.01 -12.61 -6.86
CA LYS A 366 -20.86 -14.05 -7.06
C LYS A 366 -20.46 -14.38 -8.50
N ALA A 367 -19.86 -15.55 -8.68
CA ALA A 367 -19.32 -16.00 -9.96
C ALA A 367 -20.29 -15.88 -11.16
N PRO A 368 -21.60 -16.21 -11.08
CA PRO A 368 -22.50 -16.08 -12.22
C PRO A 368 -22.67 -14.64 -12.73
N VAL A 369 -22.74 -13.67 -11.82
CA VAL A 369 -22.80 -12.24 -12.16
C VAL A 369 -21.49 -11.78 -12.77
N LEU A 370 -20.34 -12.19 -12.20
CA LEU A 370 -19.03 -11.83 -12.75
C LEU A 370 -18.80 -12.44 -14.15
N LYS A 371 -19.22 -13.69 -14.38
CA LYS A 371 -19.19 -14.34 -15.70
C LYS A 371 -20.06 -13.61 -16.71
N THR A 372 -21.27 -13.20 -16.31
CA THR A 372 -22.18 -12.41 -17.15
C THR A 372 -21.56 -11.07 -17.53
N LEU A 373 -21.03 -10.32 -16.56
CA LEU A 373 -20.36 -9.04 -16.81
C LEU A 373 -19.14 -9.20 -17.73
N ALA A 374 -18.29 -10.20 -17.46
CA ALA A 374 -17.11 -10.48 -18.26
C ALA A 374 -17.46 -10.88 -19.70
N ALA A 375 -18.45 -11.75 -19.89
CA ALA A 375 -18.92 -12.17 -21.21
C ALA A 375 -19.52 -11.00 -22.00
N GLY A 376 -20.30 -10.12 -21.34
CA GLY A 376 -20.82 -8.90 -21.95
C GLY A 376 -19.71 -7.97 -22.44
N LEU A 377 -18.70 -7.72 -21.61
CA LEU A 377 -17.52 -6.93 -21.99
C LEU A 377 -16.76 -7.56 -23.16
N VAL A 378 -16.50 -8.88 -23.12
CA VAL A 378 -15.83 -9.60 -24.22
C VAL A 378 -16.61 -9.45 -25.53
N LEU A 379 -17.95 -9.53 -25.47
CA LEU A 379 -18.80 -9.42 -26.65
C LEU A 379 -18.78 -8.01 -27.27
N LEU A 380 -18.68 -6.96 -26.45
CA LEU A 380 -18.52 -5.57 -26.93
C LEU A 380 -17.23 -5.35 -27.74
N GLY A 381 -16.23 -6.22 -27.59
CA GLY A 381 -14.98 -6.18 -28.35
C GLY A 381 -14.18 -4.88 -28.17
N ASN A 382 -13.33 -4.52 -29.14
CA ASN A 382 -12.65 -3.22 -29.23
C ASN A 382 -11.98 -2.72 -27.92
N GLY A 383 -11.14 -3.58 -27.32
CA GLY A 383 -10.38 -3.26 -26.10
C GLY A 383 -10.75 -4.11 -24.89
N PHE A 384 -11.80 -4.92 -24.97
CA PHE A 384 -12.19 -5.88 -23.94
C PHE A 384 -11.86 -7.31 -24.39
N SER A 385 -10.67 -7.80 -24.07
CA SER A 385 -10.32 -9.21 -24.29
C SER A 385 -10.61 -10.05 -23.05
N LYS A 386 -10.67 -11.38 -23.22
CA LYS A 386 -10.71 -12.32 -22.07
C LYS A 386 -9.61 -12.03 -21.05
N ARG A 387 -8.42 -11.57 -21.49
CA ARG A 387 -7.30 -11.25 -20.58
C ARG A 387 -7.57 -10.03 -19.69
N ASP A 388 -8.45 -9.13 -20.14
CA ASP A 388 -8.79 -7.89 -19.46
C ASP A 388 -9.93 -8.08 -18.45
N THR A 389 -10.67 -9.19 -18.52
CA THR A 389 -11.79 -9.50 -17.61
C THR A 389 -11.50 -10.69 -16.71
N VAL A 390 -10.65 -11.62 -17.16
CA VAL A 390 -10.30 -12.86 -16.46
C VAL A 390 -8.93 -12.75 -15.80
N ASN A 391 -8.82 -13.29 -14.59
CA ASN A 391 -7.54 -13.43 -13.90
C ASN A 391 -6.72 -14.55 -14.56
N ALA A 392 -5.47 -14.26 -14.94
CA ALA A 392 -4.65 -15.20 -15.70
C ALA A 392 -4.25 -16.45 -14.91
N ALA A 393 -4.21 -16.39 -13.58
CA ALA A 393 -3.92 -17.55 -12.75
C ALA A 393 -5.19 -18.37 -12.50
N THR A 394 -6.28 -17.73 -12.09
CA THR A 394 -7.48 -18.48 -11.69
C THR A 394 -8.36 -18.88 -12.86
N GLN A 395 -8.14 -18.31 -14.06
CA GLN A 395 -9.02 -18.43 -15.23
C GLN A 395 -10.48 -18.02 -14.94
N MET A 396 -10.71 -17.30 -13.84
CA MET A 396 -12.02 -16.81 -13.44
C MET A 396 -12.12 -15.29 -13.65
N PRO A 397 -13.31 -14.78 -14.02
CA PRO A 397 -13.61 -13.35 -14.01
C PRO A 397 -13.19 -12.67 -12.70
N SER A 398 -12.51 -11.53 -12.79
CA SER A 398 -12.02 -10.79 -11.62
C SER A 398 -12.74 -9.46 -11.48
N TRP A 399 -13.31 -9.21 -10.30
CA TRP A 399 -14.04 -7.96 -10.05
C TRP A 399 -13.17 -6.72 -10.24
N ASP A 400 -11.93 -6.73 -9.74
CA ASP A 400 -10.99 -5.61 -9.87
C ASP A 400 -10.68 -5.27 -11.33
N LYS A 401 -10.69 -6.28 -12.19
CA LYS A 401 -10.50 -6.12 -13.63
C LYS A 401 -11.75 -5.64 -14.36
N ILE A 402 -12.93 -6.09 -13.94
CA ILE A 402 -14.22 -5.78 -14.59
C ILE A 402 -14.73 -4.39 -14.19
N ARG A 403 -14.66 -4.05 -12.91
CA ARG A 403 -15.24 -2.84 -12.33
C ARG A 403 -14.89 -1.55 -13.07
N PRO A 404 -13.61 -1.27 -13.44
CA PRO A 404 -13.24 -0.02 -14.12
C PRO A 404 -13.93 0.16 -15.48
N TRP A 405 -14.36 -0.94 -16.12
CA TRP A 405 -15.01 -0.92 -17.42
C TRP A 405 -16.52 -0.65 -17.35
N LEU A 406 -17.12 -0.76 -16.17
CA LEU A 406 -18.54 -0.49 -15.95
C LEU A 406 -18.85 0.99 -15.69
N VAL A 407 -17.85 1.86 -15.75
CA VAL A 407 -18.07 3.31 -15.66
C VAL A 407 -18.75 3.80 -16.92
N ASN A 408 -19.81 4.60 -16.78
CA ASN A 408 -20.61 5.11 -17.91
C ASN A 408 -19.77 5.80 -18.99
N THR A 409 -18.70 6.50 -18.62
CA THR A 409 -17.77 7.14 -19.56
C THR A 409 -17.08 6.17 -20.51
N VAL A 410 -16.98 4.89 -20.12
CA VAL A 410 -16.35 3.83 -20.91
C VAL A 410 -17.39 2.90 -21.53
N LEU A 411 -18.37 2.45 -20.73
CA LEU A 411 -19.36 1.45 -21.16
C LEU A 411 -20.38 2.01 -22.14
N ALA A 412 -20.95 3.19 -21.86
CA ALA A 412 -22.08 3.71 -22.63
C ALA A 412 -21.76 3.94 -24.12
N PRO A 413 -20.62 4.57 -24.50
CA PRO A 413 -20.28 4.73 -25.91
C PRO A 413 -20.10 3.40 -26.65
N LYS A 414 -19.63 2.36 -25.94
CA LYS A 414 -19.37 1.04 -26.50
C LYS A 414 -20.67 0.28 -26.76
N VAL A 415 -21.59 0.28 -25.80
CA VAL A 415 -22.91 -0.36 -25.94
C VAL A 415 -23.75 0.36 -27.00
N GLN A 416 -23.73 1.70 -27.04
CA GLN A 416 -24.47 2.48 -28.03
C GLN A 416 -23.94 2.31 -29.47
N ALA A 417 -22.63 2.12 -29.62
CA ALA A 417 -22.01 1.87 -30.93
C ALA A 417 -22.02 0.39 -31.33
N PHE A 418 -22.55 -0.50 -30.49
CA PHE A 418 -22.52 -1.94 -30.73
C PHE A 418 -23.40 -2.32 -31.92
N GLN A 419 -22.85 -3.17 -32.80
CA GLN A 419 -23.56 -3.75 -33.95
C GLN A 419 -23.27 -5.24 -34.00
N VAL A 420 -24.32 -6.06 -33.90
CA VAL A 420 -24.20 -7.53 -33.90
C VAL A 420 -23.52 -8.06 -35.17
N SER A 421 -23.76 -7.44 -36.33
CA SER A 421 -23.16 -7.82 -37.61
C SER A 421 -21.64 -7.61 -37.69
N ALA A 422 -21.08 -6.80 -36.80
CA ALA A 422 -19.64 -6.56 -36.73
C ALA A 422 -18.91 -7.51 -35.76
N VAL A 423 -19.65 -8.36 -35.03
CA VAL A 423 -19.08 -9.28 -34.04
C VAL A 423 -18.50 -10.50 -34.74
N SER A 424 -17.25 -10.83 -34.45
CA SER A 424 -16.61 -12.03 -35.02
C SER A 424 -17.07 -13.31 -34.35
N VAL A 425 -17.11 -14.42 -35.10
CA VAL A 425 -17.39 -15.77 -34.57
C VAL A 425 -16.46 -16.13 -33.41
N ALA A 426 -15.18 -15.72 -33.48
CA ALA A 426 -14.22 -15.94 -32.40
C ALA A 426 -14.60 -15.19 -31.11
N THR A 427 -15.12 -13.97 -31.23
CA THR A 427 -15.61 -13.17 -30.10
C THR A 427 -16.84 -13.82 -29.47
N VAL A 428 -17.78 -14.30 -30.28
CA VAL A 428 -18.97 -15.04 -29.82
C VAL A 428 -18.56 -16.29 -29.05
N ALA A 429 -17.62 -17.08 -29.59
CA ALA A 429 -17.13 -18.28 -28.94
C ALA A 429 -16.47 -17.97 -27.57
N GLN A 430 -15.66 -16.92 -27.48
CA GLN A 430 -15.04 -16.49 -26.23
C GLN A 430 -16.09 -15.99 -25.21
N ALA A 431 -17.09 -15.23 -25.65
CA ALA A 431 -18.16 -14.76 -24.76
C ALA A 431 -18.97 -15.93 -24.20
N ARG A 432 -19.32 -16.93 -25.04
CA ARG A 432 -19.98 -18.17 -24.60
C ARG A 432 -19.12 -18.97 -23.62
N GLU A 433 -17.82 -19.11 -23.90
CA GLU A 433 -16.87 -19.80 -23.01
C GLU A 433 -16.80 -19.12 -21.63
N VAL A 434 -16.73 -17.80 -21.59
CA VAL A 434 -16.68 -17.03 -20.33
C VAL A 434 -18.01 -17.09 -19.58
N LEU A 435 -19.14 -17.03 -20.30
CA LEU A 435 -20.47 -17.14 -19.71
C LEU A 435 -20.69 -18.53 -19.08
N GLY A 436 -20.27 -19.60 -19.76
CA GLY A 436 -20.46 -20.97 -19.33
C GLY A 436 -21.94 -21.32 -19.15
N ASP A 437 -22.26 -22.06 -18.08
CA ASP A 437 -23.60 -22.58 -17.80
C ASP A 437 -24.50 -21.62 -17.00
N VAL A 438 -24.20 -20.32 -17.00
CA VAL A 438 -24.98 -19.33 -16.23
C VAL A 438 -26.38 -19.20 -16.81
N VAL A 439 -27.39 -19.42 -15.97
CA VAL A 439 -28.81 -19.26 -16.32
C VAL A 439 -29.37 -17.93 -15.78
N ALA A 440 -30.55 -17.54 -16.26
CA ALA A 440 -31.20 -16.28 -15.84
C ALA A 440 -31.40 -16.21 -14.32
N ASP A 441 -31.86 -17.30 -13.70
CA ASP A 441 -32.12 -17.39 -12.26
C ASP A 441 -30.88 -17.11 -11.40
N ASP A 442 -29.67 -17.36 -11.91
CA ASP A 442 -28.41 -17.10 -11.20
C ASP A 442 -28.10 -15.60 -11.06
N VAL A 443 -28.74 -14.76 -11.89
CA VAL A 443 -28.41 -13.34 -12.03
C VAL A 443 -29.59 -12.38 -11.82
N GLU A 444 -30.83 -12.86 -11.66
CA GLU A 444 -32.00 -11.99 -11.51
C GLU A 444 -31.99 -11.18 -10.20
N LEU A 445 -31.61 -11.82 -9.10
CA LEU A 445 -31.74 -11.24 -7.75
C LEU A 445 -30.70 -10.16 -7.41
N PRO A 446 -29.41 -10.29 -7.78
CA PRO A 446 -28.39 -9.33 -7.33
C PRO A 446 -28.57 -7.93 -7.93
N ALA A 447 -29.04 -7.84 -9.18
CA ALA A 447 -29.34 -6.58 -9.86
C ALA A 447 -30.13 -6.85 -11.15
N PRO A 448 -31.34 -6.28 -11.33
CA PRO A 448 -32.16 -6.51 -12.52
C PRO A 448 -31.48 -6.15 -13.86
N SER A 449 -30.54 -5.19 -13.84
CA SER A 449 -29.74 -4.82 -15.01
C SER A 449 -28.81 -5.94 -15.49
N ILE A 450 -28.41 -6.86 -14.61
CA ILE A 450 -27.59 -8.03 -14.96
C ILE A 450 -28.42 -9.07 -15.72
N LEU A 451 -29.70 -9.23 -15.40
CA LEU A 451 -30.60 -10.07 -16.19
C LEU A 451 -30.74 -9.53 -17.62
N VAL A 452 -30.86 -8.20 -17.78
CA VAL A 452 -30.90 -7.58 -19.11
C VAL A 452 -29.60 -7.83 -19.86
N LEU A 453 -28.44 -7.70 -19.20
CA LEU A 453 -27.15 -8.00 -19.80
C LEU A 453 -27.02 -9.47 -20.20
N HIS A 454 -27.44 -10.40 -19.35
CA HIS A 454 -27.44 -11.84 -19.64
C HIS A 454 -28.30 -12.16 -20.87
N THR A 455 -29.52 -11.63 -20.89
CA THR A 455 -30.45 -11.78 -22.02
C THR A 455 -29.87 -11.17 -23.30
N TRP A 456 -29.19 -10.02 -23.19
CA TRP A 456 -28.48 -9.38 -24.28
C TRP A 456 -27.35 -10.25 -24.82
N ILE A 457 -26.50 -10.83 -23.97
CA ILE A 457 -25.41 -11.73 -24.40
C ILE A 457 -25.98 -12.91 -25.18
N GLN A 458 -26.98 -13.60 -24.63
CA GLN A 458 -27.60 -14.76 -25.28
C GLN A 458 -28.21 -14.40 -26.63
N THR A 459 -28.93 -13.28 -26.69
CA THR A 459 -29.56 -12.79 -27.93
C THR A 459 -28.53 -12.40 -28.98
N MET A 460 -27.48 -11.66 -28.60
CA MET A 460 -26.43 -11.25 -29.52
C MET A 460 -25.64 -12.44 -30.07
N CYS A 461 -25.34 -13.44 -29.23
CA CYS A 461 -24.64 -14.64 -29.69
C CYS A 461 -25.50 -15.44 -30.67
N ALA A 462 -26.79 -15.64 -30.37
CA ALA A 462 -27.71 -16.34 -31.28
C ALA A 462 -27.92 -15.58 -32.60
N ALA A 463 -28.05 -14.25 -32.54
CA ALA A 463 -28.21 -13.42 -33.73
C ALA A 463 -26.94 -13.43 -34.60
N ALA A 464 -25.75 -13.38 -33.99
CA ALA A 464 -24.50 -13.47 -34.73
C ALA A 464 -24.37 -14.80 -35.51
N ASP A 465 -24.80 -15.91 -34.93
CA ASP A 465 -24.78 -17.23 -35.61
C ASP A 465 -25.71 -17.23 -36.85
N VAL A 466 -26.93 -16.68 -36.72
CA VAL A 466 -27.90 -16.58 -37.84
C VAL A 466 -27.40 -15.65 -38.94
N LEU A 467 -26.81 -14.50 -38.57
CA LEU A 467 -26.26 -13.54 -39.52
C LEU A 467 -25.08 -14.11 -40.30
N GLU A 468 -24.22 -14.89 -39.63
CA GLU A 468 -23.10 -15.57 -40.28
C GLU A 468 -23.58 -16.66 -41.24
N GLU A 469 -24.56 -17.47 -40.84
CA GLU A 469 -25.17 -18.47 -41.74
C GLU A 469 -25.78 -17.81 -42.99
N ALA A 470 -26.51 -16.70 -42.79
CA ALA A 470 -27.07 -15.94 -43.90
C ALA A 470 -25.98 -15.34 -44.80
N ARG A 471 -24.86 -14.88 -44.23
CA ARG A 471 -23.70 -14.38 -44.99
C ARG A 471 -23.08 -15.49 -45.83
N VAL A 472 -22.84 -16.67 -45.24
CA VAL A 472 -22.27 -17.83 -45.94
C VAL A 472 -23.19 -18.31 -47.07
N ARG A 473 -24.51 -18.34 -46.85
CA ARG A 473 -25.50 -18.67 -47.89
C ARG A 473 -25.53 -17.63 -49.01
N ALA A 474 -25.42 -16.35 -48.68
CA ALA A 474 -25.37 -15.28 -49.69
C ALA A 474 -24.08 -15.34 -50.53
N GLU A 475 -22.97 -15.80 -49.95
CA GLU A 475 -21.70 -16.02 -50.65
C GLU A 475 -21.73 -17.27 -51.56
N ASN A 476 -22.60 -18.24 -51.27
CA ASN A 476 -22.74 -19.50 -52.01
C ASN A 476 -24.20 -19.75 -52.43
N PRO A 477 -24.79 -18.95 -53.34
CA PRO A 477 -26.20 -19.06 -53.70
C PRO A 477 -26.56 -20.33 -54.50
N ASP A 478 -25.55 -21.04 -55.02
CA ASP A 478 -25.70 -22.24 -55.86
C ASP A 478 -25.53 -23.56 -55.07
N GLU A 479 -25.17 -23.49 -53.78
CA GLU A 479 -25.18 -24.62 -52.82
C GLU A 479 -26.41 -24.55 -51.92
#